data_AF-A0ABD2W5Y3-F1
#
_entry.id   AF-A0ABD2W5Y3-F1
#
_cell.length_a   1.000
_cell.length_b   1.000
_cell.length_c   1.000
_cell.angle_alpha   90.00
_cell.angle_beta   90.00
_cell.angle_gamma   90.00
#
_symmetry.space_group_name_H-M   'P 1'
#
loop_
_entity.id
_entity.type
_entity.pdbx_description
1 polymer ?
#
loop_
_entity_poly.entity_id
_entity_poly.type
_entity_poly.pdbx_seq_one_letter_code
_entity_poly.pdbx_strand_id
1 'polypeptide(L)'
;MERVGEGMNGSFLIVQLNCQGASQVMHDLGGLVYEDGVDVLLLQEPWRYEERVCGLPGNMRVFESVNGKAAVVIVNQEWDVMLGGHGMSDIDVTVCKRMDDWDVKWMVRDDRGVSDHNPMYIRVSVLSVNGCGLEGRC
;
A
#
# COMPACT_ATOMS: atom_id res chain seq x y z
N MET A 1 -1.39 -34.89 -9.33
CA MET A 1 -2.55 -34.03 -9.04
C MET A 1 -2.01 -32.67 -8.63
N GLU A 2 -1.66 -31.84 -9.61
CA GLU A 2 -1.41 -30.42 -9.36
C GLU A 2 -2.74 -29.79 -8.98
N ARG A 3 -2.77 -29.06 -7.86
CA ARG A 3 -3.90 -28.19 -7.57
C ARG A 3 -3.89 -27.11 -8.64
N VAL A 4 -4.90 -27.12 -9.49
CA VAL A 4 -5.26 -25.98 -10.34
C VAL A 4 -5.36 -24.79 -9.40
N GLY A 5 -4.41 -23.86 -9.52
CA GLY A 5 -4.38 -22.67 -8.68
C GLY A 5 -5.69 -21.92 -8.86
N GLU A 6 -6.49 -21.83 -7.80
CA GLU A 6 -7.56 -20.86 -7.73
C GLU A 6 -6.94 -19.51 -8.08
N GLY A 7 -7.42 -18.90 -9.17
CA GLY A 7 -6.98 -17.57 -9.57
C GLY A 7 -7.22 -16.63 -8.41
N MET A 8 -6.17 -16.31 -7.66
CA MET A 8 -6.25 -15.34 -6.59
C MET A 8 -6.50 -13.99 -7.25
N ASN A 9 -7.76 -13.56 -7.25
CA ASN A 9 -8.15 -12.16 -7.41
C ASN A 9 -7.56 -11.38 -6.23
N GLY A 10 -6.25 -11.14 -6.26
CA GLY A 10 -5.55 -10.33 -5.27
C GLY A 10 -5.64 -8.87 -5.70
N SER A 11 -6.30 -8.05 -4.89
CA SER A 11 -6.11 -6.61 -4.94
C SER A 11 -5.26 -6.18 -3.75
N PHE A 12 -4.39 -5.22 -3.98
CA PHE A 12 -3.54 -4.61 -2.98
C PHE A 12 -3.85 -3.12 -2.90
N LEU A 13 -4.14 -2.63 -1.70
CA LEU A 13 -4.48 -1.23 -1.47
C LEU A 13 -3.35 -0.50 -0.75
N ILE A 14 -2.79 0.50 -1.43
CA ILE A 14 -1.81 1.41 -0.88
C ILE A 14 -2.49 2.75 -0.63
N VAL A 15 -2.21 3.37 0.50
CA VAL A 15 -2.59 4.77 0.76
C VAL A 15 -1.32 5.60 0.95
N GLN A 16 -1.20 6.67 0.17
CA GLN A 16 -0.16 7.67 0.34
C GLN A 16 -0.73 8.93 0.99
N LEU A 17 -0.04 9.46 2.01
CA LEU A 17 -0.44 10.67 2.72
C LEU A 17 0.76 11.48 3.22
N ASN A 18 0.74 12.80 3.02
CA ASN A 18 1.58 13.71 3.78
C ASN A 18 0.91 14.09 5.11
N CYS A 19 1.57 13.75 6.22
CA CYS A 19 1.06 13.90 7.58
C CYS A 19 1.46 15.22 8.24
N GLN A 20 2.39 16.00 7.66
CA GLN A 20 2.87 17.29 8.17
C GLN A 20 3.32 17.29 9.65
N GLY A 21 3.79 16.15 10.14
CA GLY A 21 4.16 15.94 11.54
C GLY A 21 2.98 15.95 12.52
N ALA A 22 1.74 15.88 12.03
CA ALA A 22 0.54 16.00 12.86
C ALA A 22 0.18 14.66 13.53
N SER A 23 0.16 14.64 14.87
CA SER A 23 -0.18 13.44 15.65
C SER A 23 -1.62 12.96 15.39
N GLN A 24 -2.57 13.89 15.24
CA GLN A 24 -3.97 13.56 15.00
C GLN A 24 -4.15 12.79 13.69
N VAL A 25 -3.45 13.19 12.62
CA VAL A 25 -3.50 12.50 11.33
C VAL A 25 -3.06 11.04 11.45
N MET A 26 -2.00 10.78 12.23
CA MET A 26 -1.51 9.42 12.46
C MET A 26 -2.50 8.57 13.26
N HIS A 27 -3.20 9.15 14.24
CA HIS A 27 -4.24 8.45 15.00
C HIS A 27 -5.47 8.14 14.13
N ASP A 28 -5.90 9.10 13.30
CA ASP A 28 -7.06 8.93 12.42
C ASP A 28 -6.78 7.91 11.31
N LEU A 29 -5.54 7.86 10.81
CA LEU A 29 -5.07 6.83 9.86
C LEU A 29 -5.30 5.41 10.40
N GLY A 30 -5.14 5.21 11.71
CA GLY A 30 -5.39 3.91 12.33
C GLY A 30 -6.82 3.40 12.07
N GLY A 31 -7.83 4.28 12.13
CA GLY A 31 -9.22 3.92 11.82
C GLY A 31 -9.43 3.63 10.34
N LEU A 32 -8.92 4.52 9.47
CA LEU A 32 -9.03 4.42 8.01
C LEU A 32 -8.44 3.10 7.48
N VAL A 33 -7.32 2.66 8.05
CA VAL A 33 -6.66 1.42 7.66
C VAL A 33 -7.57 0.20 7.81
N TYR A 34 -8.31 0.10 8.93
CA TYR A 34 -9.21 -1.02 9.17
C TYR A 34 -10.50 -0.92 8.37
N GLU A 35 -11.05 0.29 8.21
CA GLU A 35 -12.29 0.51 7.45
C GLU A 35 -12.13 0.20 5.96
N ASP A 36 -11.03 0.67 5.36
CA ASP A 36 -10.81 0.58 3.92
C ASP A 36 -10.03 -0.67 3.49
N GLY A 37 -9.56 -1.49 4.44
CA GLY A 37 -8.76 -2.68 4.17
C GLY A 37 -7.41 -2.34 3.52
N VAL A 38 -6.72 -1.34 4.05
CA VAL A 38 -5.42 -0.88 3.53
C VAL A 38 -4.34 -1.92 3.83
N ASP A 39 -3.54 -2.27 2.82
CA ASP A 39 -2.42 -3.20 2.99
C ASP A 39 -1.12 -2.46 3.35
N VAL A 40 -0.89 -1.29 2.74
CA VAL A 40 0.34 -0.49 2.92
C VAL A 40 0.03 1.00 3.02
N LEU A 41 0.71 1.69 3.95
CA LEU A 41 0.76 3.14 4.00
C LEU A 41 2.11 3.67 3.54
N LEU A 42 2.07 4.77 2.76
CA LEU A 42 3.21 5.59 2.37
C LEU A 42 3.07 6.95 3.03
N LEU A 43 3.85 7.18 4.09
CA LEU A 43 3.70 8.37 4.92
C LEU A 43 4.85 9.34 4.64
N GLN A 44 4.52 10.56 4.23
CA GLN A 44 5.46 11.69 4.20
C GLN A 44 5.26 12.53 5.45
N GLU A 45 6.35 13.02 6.02
CA GLU A 45 6.37 13.81 7.25
C GLU A 45 5.52 13.19 8.39
N PRO A 46 5.71 11.90 8.75
CA PRO A 46 4.94 11.29 9.82
C PRO A 46 5.18 11.99 11.18
N TRP A 47 4.20 11.96 12.08
CA TRP A 47 4.43 12.39 13.46
C TRP A 47 5.44 11.47 14.15
N ARG A 48 6.38 12.09 14.87
CA ARG A 48 7.46 11.40 15.58
C ARG A 48 7.49 11.79 17.04
N TYR A 49 7.78 10.81 17.89
CA TYR A 49 8.07 10.98 19.31
C TYR A 49 9.30 10.14 19.65
N GLU A 50 10.26 10.72 20.39
CA GLU A 50 11.55 10.07 20.71
C GLU A 50 12.22 9.44 19.48
N GLU A 51 12.29 10.22 18.39
CA GLU A 51 12.91 9.85 17.11
C GLU A 51 12.24 8.71 16.33
N ARG A 52 11.09 8.21 16.78
CA ARG A 52 10.35 7.14 16.09
C ARG A 52 9.01 7.60 15.58
N VAL A 53 8.58 7.07 14.45
CA VAL A 53 7.20 7.22 13.98
C VAL A 53 6.22 6.64 15.00
N CYS A 54 5.20 7.44 15.36
CA CYS A 54 4.24 7.12 16.41
C CYS A 54 2.79 7.36 15.96
N GLY A 55 1.82 6.95 16.79
CA GLY A 55 0.39 7.19 16.56
C GLY A 55 -0.34 6.10 15.77
N LEU A 56 0.39 5.09 15.28
CA LEU A 56 -0.16 3.94 14.55
C LEU A 56 -0.48 2.76 15.49
N PRO A 57 -1.43 1.88 15.11
CA PRO A 57 -1.67 0.62 15.81
C PRO A 57 -0.41 -0.27 15.92
N GLY A 58 -0.21 -0.88 17.09
CA GLY A 58 1.03 -1.61 17.42
C GLY A 58 1.25 -2.93 16.67
N ASN A 59 0.27 -3.41 15.91
CA ASN A 59 0.39 -4.60 15.07
C ASN A 59 0.96 -4.30 13.67
N MET A 60 1.23 -3.03 13.34
CA MET A 60 1.79 -2.62 12.06
C MET A 60 3.31 -2.66 12.07
N ARG A 61 3.91 -3.08 10.95
CA ARG A 61 5.36 -3.02 10.77
C ARG A 61 5.72 -1.67 10.13
N VAL A 62 6.55 -0.88 10.78
CA VAL A 62 6.94 0.45 10.31
C VAL A 62 8.41 0.45 9.89
N PHE A 63 8.66 0.92 8.68
CA PHE A 63 9.99 1.15 8.13
C PHE A 63 10.16 2.64 7.87
N GLU A 64 10.94 3.32 8.70
CA GLU A 64 11.17 4.76 8.60
C GLU A 64 12.46 5.07 7.84
N SER A 65 12.47 6.19 7.12
CA SER A 65 13.67 6.71 6.49
C SER A 65 14.68 7.17 7.53
N VAL A 66 15.96 7.21 7.16
CA VAL A 66 17.06 7.60 8.07
C VAL A 66 16.86 9.03 8.63
N ASN A 67 16.29 9.94 7.84
CA ASN A 67 15.97 11.30 8.27
C ASN A 67 14.59 11.40 8.97
N GLY A 68 13.82 10.31 8.98
CA GLY A 68 12.44 10.19 9.47
C GLY A 68 11.45 11.15 8.82
N LYS A 69 11.73 11.59 7.59
CA LYS A 69 10.77 12.35 6.77
C LYS A 69 9.77 11.45 6.04
N ALA A 70 9.99 10.14 6.05
CA ALA A 70 9.14 9.20 5.36
C ALA A 70 9.04 7.88 6.12
N ALA A 71 7.94 7.17 5.91
CA ALA A 71 7.78 5.81 6.40
C ALA A 71 6.92 4.96 5.47
N VAL A 72 7.28 3.69 5.34
CA VAL A 72 6.46 2.63 4.76
C VAL A 72 5.89 1.81 5.90
N VAL A 73 4.57 1.66 5.95
CA VAL A 73 3.89 0.87 6.97
C VAL A 73 3.21 -0.32 6.33
N ILE A 74 3.53 -1.52 6.82
CA ILE A 74 2.89 -2.76 6.38
C ILE A 74 1.80 -3.11 7.38
N VAL A 75 0.56 -3.04 6.92
CA VAL A 75 -0.63 -3.36 7.71
C VAL A 75 -0.92 -4.85 7.64
N ASN A 76 -1.00 -5.37 6.42
CA ASN A 76 -1.24 -6.79 6.18
C ASN A 76 0.10 -7.55 6.15
N GLN A 77 0.32 -8.36 7.18
CA GLN A 77 1.60 -9.06 7.39
C GLN A 77 1.82 -10.25 6.46
N GLU A 78 0.81 -10.67 5.69
CA GLU A 78 0.94 -11.74 4.69
C GLU A 78 1.77 -11.31 3.47
N TRP A 79 2.00 -10.00 3.30
CA TRP A 79 2.82 -9.48 2.23
C TRP A 79 4.30 -9.40 2.62
N ASP A 80 5.13 -10.01 1.78
CA ASP A 80 6.57 -9.76 1.76
C ASP A 80 6.85 -8.48 0.98
N VAL A 81 7.30 -7.44 1.69
CA VAL A 81 7.71 -6.17 1.08
C VAL A 81 9.23 -6.07 1.10
N MET A 82 9.82 -5.91 -0.09
CA MET A 82 11.22 -5.56 -0.23
C MET A 82 11.34 -4.04 -0.31
N LEU A 83 12.13 -3.46 0.59
CA LEU A 83 12.50 -2.05 0.50
C LEU A 83 13.61 -1.90 -0.54
N GLY A 84 13.33 -1.15 -1.61
CA GLY A 84 14.34 -0.81 -2.60
C GLY A 84 15.37 0.14 -2.00
N GLY A 85 16.62 -0.31 -1.87
CA GLY A 85 17.73 0.59 -1.58
C GLY A 85 18.13 1.38 -2.83
N HIS A 86 18.60 2.62 -2.65
CA HIS A 86 19.23 3.50 -3.66
C HIS A 86 18.35 4.40 -4.53
N GLY A 87 17.06 4.57 -4.20
CA GLY A 87 16.22 5.59 -4.83
C GLY A 87 16.52 7.01 -4.34
N MET A 88 16.31 8.02 -5.20
CA MET A 88 16.36 9.45 -4.83
C MET A 88 15.01 9.98 -4.31
N SER A 89 13.97 9.13 -4.28
CA SER A 89 12.68 9.49 -3.72
C SER A 89 12.70 9.34 -2.20
N ASP A 90 11.98 10.20 -1.49
CA ASP A 90 11.76 10.03 -0.06
C ASP A 90 10.90 8.78 0.24
N ILE A 91 10.12 8.30 -0.74
CA ILE A 91 9.37 7.03 -0.67
C ILE A 91 9.42 6.31 -2.03
N ASP A 92 9.95 5.09 -2.02
CA ASP A 92 9.85 4.15 -3.12
C ASP A 92 9.25 2.83 -2.61
N VAL A 93 8.20 2.33 -3.28
CA VAL A 93 7.66 1.00 -2.99
C VAL A 93 7.71 0.15 -4.24
N THR A 94 8.46 -0.93 -4.13
CA THR A 94 8.57 -1.95 -5.16
C THR A 94 7.74 -3.15 -4.73
N VAL A 95 6.67 -3.42 -5.48
CA VAL A 95 5.84 -4.62 -5.28
C VAL A 95 6.43 -5.74 -6.13
N CYS A 96 7.07 -6.71 -5.49
CA CYS A 96 7.64 -7.88 -6.16
C CYS A 96 6.67 -9.06 -6.04
N LYS A 97 5.85 -9.30 -7.08
CA LYS A 97 5.12 -10.56 -7.20
C LYS A 97 5.34 -11.13 -8.61
N ARG A 98 5.55 -12.44 -8.74
CA ARG A 98 5.52 -13.13 -10.04
C ARG A 98 4.08 -13.06 -10.56
N MET A 99 3.76 -12.01 -11.31
CA MET A 99 2.46 -11.82 -11.91
C MET A 99 2.67 -11.30 -13.31
N ASP A 100 2.09 -12.02 -14.27
CA ASP A 100 2.29 -11.76 -15.69
C ASP A 100 1.47 -10.55 -16.16
N ASP A 101 0.38 -10.18 -15.44
CA ASP A 101 -0.48 -9.03 -15.76
C ASP A 101 -1.01 -8.29 -14.49
N TRP A 102 -0.99 -6.96 -14.52
CA TRP A 102 -1.41 -6.07 -13.42
C TRP A 102 -2.11 -4.81 -13.94
N ASP A 103 -3.10 -4.34 -13.19
CA ASP A 103 -3.79 -3.05 -13.39
C ASP A 103 -3.53 -2.15 -12.18
N VAL A 104 -3.11 -0.91 -12.43
CA VAL A 104 -2.84 0.09 -11.38
C VAL A 104 -3.79 1.26 -11.56
N LYS A 105 -4.59 1.52 -10.52
CA LYS A 105 -5.54 2.62 -10.49
C LYS A 105 -5.24 3.57 -9.35
N TRP A 106 -5.12 4.85 -9.70
CA TRP A 106 -4.99 5.96 -8.77
C TRP A 106 -6.38 6.53 -8.52
N MET A 107 -6.76 6.63 -7.26
CA MET A 107 -8.06 7.13 -6.82
C MET A 107 -7.83 8.18 -5.74
N VAL A 108 -8.51 9.30 -5.86
CA VAL A 108 -8.69 10.24 -4.75
C VAL A 108 -10.10 10.00 -4.23
N ARG A 109 -10.27 9.95 -2.92
CA ARG A 109 -11.59 9.70 -2.32
C ARG A 109 -12.58 10.74 -2.84
N ASP A 110 -13.71 10.28 -3.38
CA ASP A 110 -14.63 11.04 -4.25
C ASP A 110 -15.20 12.33 -3.62
N ASP A 111 -15.08 12.50 -2.31
CA ASP A 111 -15.53 13.66 -1.54
C ASP A 111 -14.44 14.72 -1.27
N ARG A 112 -13.21 14.51 -1.76
CA ARG A 112 -12.05 15.39 -1.49
C ARG A 112 -11.35 15.85 -2.77
N GLY A 113 -10.78 17.05 -2.71
CA GLY A 113 -9.95 17.59 -3.80
C GLY A 113 -8.61 16.84 -3.95
N VAL A 114 -7.90 17.06 -5.05
CA VAL A 114 -6.54 16.52 -5.23
C VAL A 114 -5.55 17.43 -4.50
N SER A 115 -4.94 16.94 -3.43
CA SER A 115 -3.87 17.58 -2.66
C SER A 115 -2.99 16.50 -2.05
N ASP A 116 -1.71 16.80 -1.85
CA ASP A 116 -0.76 16.02 -1.05
C ASP A 116 -1.20 15.81 0.41
N HIS A 117 -2.12 16.63 0.91
CA HIS A 117 -2.75 16.48 2.23
C HIS A 117 -3.98 15.56 2.22
N ASN A 118 -4.39 15.06 1.05
CA ASN A 118 -5.47 14.11 0.94
C ASN A 118 -4.92 12.70 0.68
N PRO A 119 -5.53 11.66 1.29
CA PRO A 119 -5.14 10.28 1.00
C PRO A 119 -5.28 9.98 -0.49
N MET A 120 -4.17 9.59 -1.11
CA MET A 120 -4.17 9.03 -2.45
C MET A 120 -4.20 7.50 -2.33
N TYR A 121 -5.23 6.89 -2.91
CA TYR A 121 -5.39 5.45 -2.92
C TYR A 121 -4.82 4.91 -4.22
N ILE A 122 -3.89 3.96 -4.12
CA ILE A 122 -3.34 3.24 -5.25
C ILE A 122 -3.80 1.80 -5.11
N ARG A 123 -4.71 1.39 -5.99
CA ARG A 123 -5.16 0.00 -6.06
C ARG A 123 -4.38 -0.71 -7.14
N VAL A 124 -3.67 -1.76 -6.75
CA VAL A 124 -3.03 -2.69 -7.68
C VAL A 124 -3.89 -3.94 -7.73
N SER A 125 -4.33 -4.35 -8.91
CA SER A 125 -5.17 -5.54 -9.10
C SER A 125 -4.51 -6.49 -10.08
N VAL A 126 -4.62 -7.79 -9.79
CA VAL A 126 -4.25 -8.83 -10.74
C VAL A 126 -5.33 -8.91 -11.81
N LEU A 127 -4.94 -8.75 -13.07
CA LEU A 127 -5.85 -9.09 -14.15
C LEU A 127 -5.84 -10.61 -14.26
N SER A 128 -6.95 -11.26 -13.93
CA SER A 128 -7.10 -12.67 -14.26
C SER A 128 -7.02 -12.78 -15.78
N VAL A 129 -6.02 -13.50 -16.30
CA VAL A 129 -6.09 -13.98 -17.67
C VAL A 129 -7.28 -14.92 -17.69
N ASN A 130 -8.45 -14.41 -18.13
CA ASN A 130 -9.57 -15.25 -18.45
C ASN A 130 -9.02 -16.26 -19.46
N GLY A 131 -8.98 -17.53 -19.05
CA GLY A 131 -8.55 -18.62 -19.90
C GLY A 131 -9.24 -18.44 -21.24
N CYS A 132 -8.46 -18.15 -22.27
CA CYS A 132 -8.95 -18.16 -23.63
C CYS A 132 -9.44 -19.60 -23.84
N GLY A 133 -10.76 -19.77 -23.87
CA GLY A 133 -11.40 -21.05 -24.03
C GLY A 133 -10.98 -21.65 -25.37
N LEU A 134 -10.00 -22.55 -25.32
CA LEU A 134 -9.78 -23.56 -26.34
C LEU A 134 -10.31 -24.90 -25.80
N GLU A 135 -11.57 -24.92 -25.38
CA GLU A 135 -12.36 -26.14 -25.40
C GLU A 135 -13.16 -26.16 -26.71
N GLY A 136 -12.63 -26.94 -27.66
CA GLY A 136 -13.39 -27.65 -28.69
C GLY A 136 -14.08 -26.82 -29.76
N ARG A 137 -13.43 -26.66 -30.93
CA ARG A 137 -14.07 -26.84 -32.24
C ARG A 137 -13.10 -27.44 -33.26
N CYS A 138 -13.49 -28.62 -33.76
CA CYS A 138 -13.03 -29.41 -34.91
C CYS A 138 -11.69 -30.14 -34.78
#